data_AF-A0A1F3RJ12-F1
#
_entry.id   AF-A0A1F3RJ12-F1
#
_cell.length_a   1.000
_cell.length_b   1.000
_cell.length_c   1.000
_cell.angle_alpha   90.00
_cell.angle_beta   90.00
_cell.angle_gamma   90.00
#
_symmetry.space_group_name_H-M   'P 1'
#
loop_
_entity.id
_entity.type
_entity.pdbx_description
1 polymer ?
#
loop_
_entity_poly.entity_id
_entity_poly.type
_entity_poly.pdbx_seq_one_letter_code
_entity_poly.pdbx_strand_id
1 'polypeptide(L)' 'MNIQTSKIELVKMILNIENDKFIEKITNFIRKEKVDFWNELSLAEQKEIENGIKELDKGKRVEYNKFLKKIS' A
#
# COMPACT_ATOMS: atom_id res chain seq x y z
N MET A 1 -3.24 24.03 -19.04
CA MET A 1 -4.15 22.86 -18.99
C MET A 1 -4.58 22.69 -17.54
N ASN A 2 -5.89 22.58 -17.26
CA ASN A 2 -6.39 22.41 -15.89
C ASN A 2 -6.22 20.94 -15.47
N ILE A 3 -5.56 20.68 -14.33
CA ILE A 3 -5.31 19.32 -13.82
C ILE A 3 -6.60 18.50 -13.67
N GLN A 4 -7.72 19.15 -13.32
CA GLN A 4 -9.00 18.45 -13.20
C GLN A 4 -9.53 18.00 -14.56
N THR A 5 -9.35 18.83 -15.59
CA THR A 5 -9.68 18.48 -16.98
C THR A 5 -8.82 17.31 -17.46
N SER A 6 -7.51 17.34 -17.20
CA SER A 6 -6.60 16.25 -17.57
C SER A 6 -6.96 14.92 -16.89
N LYS A 7 -7.40 14.95 -15.63
CA LYS A 7 -7.86 13.74 -14.91
C LYS A 7 -9.12 13.14 -15.54
N ILE A 8 -10.09 13.98 -15.90
CA ILE A 8 -11.34 13.53 -16.53
C ILE A 8 -11.05 12.91 -17.91
N GLU A 9 -10.16 13.52 -18.70
CA GLU A 9 -9.76 12.98 -20.00
C GLU A 9 -9.09 11.61 -19.86
N LEU A 10 -8.18 11.46 -18.89
CA LEU A 10 -7.52 10.18 -18.61
C LEU A 10 -8.52 9.08 -18.25
N VAL A 11 -9.50 9.39 -17.38
CA VAL A 11 -10.56 8.43 -17.01
C VAL A 11 -11.38 8.02 -18.24
N LYS A 12 -11.77 8.98 -19.09
CA LYS A 12 -12.51 8.68 -20.33
C LYS A 12 -11.71 7.79 -21.27
N MET A 13 -10.40 8.03 -21.42
CA MET A 13 -9.52 7.18 -22.22
C MET A 13 -9.48 5.76 -21.67
N ILE A 14 -9.40 5.59 -20.34
CA ILE A 14 -9.37 4.27 -19.70
C ILE A 14 -10.68 3.50 -19.91
N LEU A 15 -11.83 4.18 -19.76
CA LEU A 15 -13.14 3.56 -19.93
C LEU A 15 -13.39 3.03 -21.36
N ASN A 16 -12.71 3.58 -22.36
CA ASN A 16 -12.84 3.17 -23.76
C ASN A 16 -11.89 2.03 -24.16
N ILE A 17 -11.08 1.50 -23.24
CA ILE A 17 -10.16 0.40 -23.53
C ILE A 17 -10.90 -0.94 -23.38
N GLU A 18 -10.93 -1.74 -24.45
CA GLU A 18 -11.52 -3.09 -24.42
C GLU A 18 -10.47 -4.19 -24.18
N ASN A 19 -9.18 -3.86 -24.20
CA ASN A 19 -8.10 -4.83 -24.05
C ASN A 19 -7.75 -5.04 -22.57
N ASP A 20 -8.22 -6.16 -22.00
CA ASP A 20 -7.99 -6.54 -20.60
C ASP A 20 -6.51 -6.57 -20.20
N LYS A 21 -5.63 -7.06 -21.08
CA LYS A 21 -4.17 -7.11 -20.80
C LYS A 21 -3.58 -5.71 -20.68
N PHE A 22 -4.14 -4.74 -21.38
CA PHE A 22 -3.71 -3.35 -21.28
C PHE A 22 -4.24 -2.68 -20.01
N ILE A 23 -5.49 -2.95 -19.63
CA ILE A 23 -6.06 -2.53 -18.33
C ILE A 23 -5.22 -3.06 -17.15
N GLU A 24 -4.79 -4.33 -17.22
CA GLU A 24 -3.95 -4.93 -16.18
C GLU A 24 -2.59 -4.21 -16.05
N LYS A 25 -1.94 -3.90 -17.19
CA LYS A 25 -0.67 -3.15 -17.21
C LYS A 25 -0.82 -1.75 -16.59
N ILE A 26 -1.87 -1.01 -16.95
CA ILE A 26 -2.16 0.32 -16.39
C ILE A 26 -2.42 0.22 -14.89
N THR A 27 -3.22 -0.77 -14.47
CA THR A 27 -3.51 -1.02 -13.05
C THR A 27 -2.23 -1.24 -12.25
N ASN A 28 -1.33 -2.09 -12.76
CA ASN A 28 -0.05 -2.37 -12.13
C ASN A 28 0.87 -1.14 -12.10
N PHE A 29 0.87 -0.32 -13.15
CA PHE A 29 1.60 0.95 -13.17
C PHE A 29 1.10 1.92 -12.10
N ILE A 30 -0.21 2.17 -12.03
CA ILE A 30 -0.81 3.07 -11.03
C ILE A 30 -0.56 2.57 -9.61
N ARG A 31 -0.62 1.26 -9.37
CA ARG A 31 -0.31 0.66 -8.06
C ARG A 31 1.14 0.84 -7.65
N LYS A 32 2.08 0.83 -8.60
CA LYS A 32 3.51 1.07 -8.34
C LYS A 32 3.83 2.54 -8.08
N GLU A 33 3.04 3.45 -8.64
CA GLU A 33 3.15 4.89 -8.38
C GLU A 33 2.57 5.30 -7.02
N LYS A 34 1.76 4.43 -6.38
CA LYS A 34 1.44 4.64 -4.97
C LYS A 34 2.72 4.47 -4.18
N VAL A 35 3.11 5.56 -3.52
CA VAL A 35 4.20 5.59 -2.55
C VAL A 35 4.00 4.41 -1.60
N ASP A 36 5.02 3.55 -1.48
CA ASP A 36 5.01 2.47 -0.49
C ASP A 36 4.64 3.10 0.85
N PHE A 37 3.65 2.53 1.56
CA PHE A 37 3.18 3.06 2.84
C PHE A 37 4.34 3.24 3.82
N TRP A 38 5.41 2.45 3.67
CA TRP A 38 6.67 2.62 4.40
C TRP A 38 7.20 4.06 4.36
N ASN A 39 7.14 4.70 3.19
CA ASN A 39 7.60 6.08 3.00
C ASN A 39 6.58 7.12 3.50
N GLU A 40 5.36 6.71 3.84
CA GLU A 40 4.34 7.56 4.48
C GLU A 40 4.47 7.56 6.02
N LEU A 41 5.19 6.59 6.59
CA LEU A 41 5.44 6.49 8.03
C LEU A 41 6.45 7.54 8.50
N SER A 42 6.22 8.11 9.68
CA SER A 42 7.20 8.92 10.39
C SER A 42 8.43 8.09 10.77
N LEU A 43 9.57 8.76 11.00
CA LEU A 43 10.80 8.10 11.46
C LEU A 43 10.60 7.34 12.79
N ALA A 44 9.68 7.81 13.63
CA ALA A 44 9.35 7.15 14.89
C ALA A 44 8.63 5.82 14.63
N GLU A 45 7.61 5.82 13.77
CA GLU A 45 6.86 4.62 13.39
C GLU A 45 7.75 3.59 12.69
N GLN A 46 8.60 4.03 11.76
CA GLN A 46 9.57 3.15 11.09
C GLN A 46 10.49 2.48 12.13
N LYS A 47 11.03 3.25 13.08
CA LYS A 47 11.90 2.74 14.14
C LYS A 47 11.18 1.77 15.07
N GLU A 48 9.92 2.03 15.42
CA GLU A 48 9.11 1.10 16.21
C GLU A 48 8.89 -0.23 15.48
N ILE A 49 8.55 -0.19 14.20
CA ILE A 49 8.36 -1.40 13.39
C ILE A 49 9.66 -2.19 13.29
N GLU A 50 10.79 -1.53 13.00
CA GLU A 50 12.10 -2.18 12.97
C GLU A 50 12.46 -2.84 14.31
N ASN A 51 12.16 -2.18 15.43
CA ASN A 51 12.39 -2.74 16.75
C ASN A 51 11.49 -3.97 16.99
N GLY A 52 10.21 -3.89 16.62
CA GLY A 52 9.28 -5.00 16.70
C GLY A 52 9.77 -6.21 15.91
N ILE A 53 10.24 -6.02 14.69
CA ILE A 53 10.84 -7.09 13.86
C ILE A 53 12.05 -7.70 14.56
N LYS A 54 12.98 -6.89 15.09
CA LYS A 54 14.15 -7.39 15.85
C LYS A 54 13.74 -8.20 17.09
N GLU A 55 12.63 -7.85 17.73
CA GLU A 55 12.09 -8.61 18.86
C GLU A 55 11.47 -9.94 18.44
N LEU A 56 10.72 -9.95 17.33
CA LEU A 56 10.18 -11.16 16.73
C LEU A 56 11.29 -12.15 16.34
N ASP A 57 12.38 -11.65 15.74
CA ASP A 57 13.55 -12.45 15.36
C ASP A 57 14.27 -13.04 16.57
N LYS A 58 14.27 -12.32 17.70
CA LYS A 58 14.77 -12.81 19.00
C LYS A 58 13.81 -13.77 19.69
N GLY A 59 12.70 -14.14 19.04
CA GLY A 59 11.69 -15.04 19.58
C GLY A 59 10.78 -14.40 20.63
N LYS A 60 10.84 -13.08 20.82
CA LYS A 60 9.92 -12.33 21.70
C LYS A 60 8.58 -12.11 21.00
N ARG A 61 7.88 -13.21 20.73
CA ARG A 61 6.62 -13.22 20.00
C ARG A 61 5.58 -14.04 20.73
N VAL A 62 4.33 -13.66 20.54
CA VAL A 62 3.16 -14.43 20.99
C VAL A 62 2.26 -14.68 19.80
N GLU A 63 1.58 -15.82 19.82
CA GLU A 63 0.58 -16.15 18.79
C GLU A 63 -0.52 -15.08 18.75
N TYR A 64 -0.86 -14.62 17.54
CA TYR A 64 -1.82 -13.55 17.33
C TYR A 64 -3.19 -13.83 17.99
N ASN A 65 -3.70 -15.05 17.81
CA ASN A 65 -4.96 -15.48 18.43
C ASN A 65 -4.89 -15.49 19.97
N LYS A 66 -3.70 -15.74 20.55
CA LYS A 66 -3.50 -15.71 22.00
C LYS A 66 -3.45 -14.26 22.51
N PHE A 67 -2.89 -13.34 21.73
CA PHE A 67 -2.88 -11.92 22.05
C PHE A 67 -4.30 -11.34 22.02
N LEU A 68 -5.08 -11.59 20.97
CA LEU A 68 -6.46 -11.08 20.86
C LEU A 68 -7.34 -11.48 22.04
N LYS A 69 -7.23 -12.74 22.50
CA LYS A 69 -7.95 -13.22 23.69
C LYS A 69 -7.61 -12.49 24.99
N LYS A 70 -6.47 -11.77 25.05
CA LYS A 70 -6.07 -11.00 26.24
C LYS A 70 -6.58 -9.57 26.24
N ILE A 71 -6.93 -9.03 25.07
CA ILE A 71 -7.34 -7.63 24.90
C ILE A 71 -8.82 -7.48 24.51
N SER A 72 -9.48 -8.58 24.16
CA SER A 72 -10.94 -8.67 24.05
C SER A 72 -11.57 -8.91 25.41
#